data_AF-A0A1B6MV20-F1
#
_entry.id   AF-A0A1B6MV20-F1
#
_cell.length_a   1.000
_cell.length_b   1.000
_cell.length_c   1.000
_cell.angle_alpha   90.00
_cell.angle_beta   90.00
_cell.angle_gamma   90.00
#
_symmetry.space_group_name_H-M   'P 1'
#
loop_
_entity.id
_entity.type
_entity.pdbx_description
1 polymer ?
#
loop_
_entity_poly.entity_id
_entity_poly.type
_entity_poly.pdbx_seq_one_letter_code
_entity_poly.pdbx_strand_id
1 'polypeptide(L)'
;VRRLASRSRFRTFSSDLVRALASGRITLLSVSLFMMLDRLLAEFELCYVSAMVPVKSVHEYQLQQDVVVLFSETLQRALRLELLTQETVDQYDPALMFTIPRLAIVTGLLVFPEGPLSLDSSPHNMS
;
A
#
# COMPACT_ATOMS: atom_id res chain seq x y z
N VAL A 1 5.20 62.73 28.33
CA VAL A 1 5.07 62.68 26.85
C VAL A 1 5.95 61.54 26.29
N ARG A 2 5.47 60.28 26.31
CA ARG A 2 6.19 59.11 25.77
C ARG A 2 5.19 58.04 25.29
N ARG A 3 4.33 58.40 24.33
CA ARG A 3 3.29 57.54 23.73
C ARG A 3 3.24 57.58 22.20
N LEU A 4 4.36 57.83 21.50
CA LEU A 4 4.33 58.02 20.03
C LEU A 4 5.33 57.18 19.21
N ALA A 5 6.13 56.28 19.82
CA ALA A 5 7.15 55.52 19.08
C ALA A 5 6.70 54.11 18.59
N SER A 6 5.47 53.67 18.90
CA SER A 6 4.96 52.35 18.46
C SER A 6 4.15 52.39 17.16
N ARG A 7 3.86 53.59 16.62
CA ARG A 7 2.95 53.76 15.46
C ARG A 7 3.66 53.76 14.10
N SER A 8 4.96 54.01 14.03
CA SER A 8 5.73 54.06 12.78
C SER A 8 6.18 52.68 12.29
N ARG A 9 6.56 51.78 13.20
CA ARG A 9 7.05 50.43 12.87
C ARG A 9 5.97 49.48 12.36
N PHE A 10 4.72 49.69 12.78
CA PHE A 10 3.57 48.91 12.29
C PHE A 10 3.15 49.34 10.87
N ARG A 11 3.35 50.62 10.52
CA ARG A 11 3.07 51.14 9.17
C ARG A 11 4.08 50.64 8.14
N THR A 12 5.36 50.47 8.50
CA THR A 12 6.39 49.95 7.59
C THR A 12 6.20 48.47 7.25
N PHE A 13 5.83 47.63 8.23
CA PHE A 13 5.51 46.22 7.98
C PHE A 13 4.28 46.06 7.07
N SER A 14 3.26 46.90 7.28
CA SER A 14 2.08 46.94 6.40
C SER A 14 2.43 47.38 4.98
N SER A 15 3.33 48.35 4.78
CA SER A 15 3.73 48.77 3.43
C SER A 15 4.58 47.74 2.70
N ASP A 16 5.42 46.98 3.40
CA ASP A 16 6.22 45.91 2.81
C ASP A 16 5.36 44.70 2.43
N LEU A 17 4.39 44.34 3.28
CA LEU A 17 3.37 43.34 3.00
C LEU A 17 2.51 43.75 1.79
N VAL A 18 2.08 45.01 1.71
CA VAL A 18 1.31 45.56 0.59
C VAL A 18 2.14 45.62 -0.71
N ARG A 19 3.44 45.91 -0.63
CA ARG A 19 4.36 45.83 -1.80
C ARG A 19 4.59 44.41 -2.26
N ALA A 20 4.72 43.47 -1.33
CA ALA A 20 4.85 42.06 -1.64
C ALA A 20 3.54 41.51 -2.27
N LEU A 21 2.36 41.95 -1.78
CA LEU A 21 1.03 41.69 -2.34
C LEU A 21 0.90 42.26 -3.76
N ALA A 22 1.31 43.51 -3.97
CA ALA A 22 1.23 44.19 -5.27
C ALA A 22 2.18 43.62 -6.34
N SER A 23 3.26 42.95 -5.93
CA SER A 23 4.27 42.42 -6.85
C SER A 23 3.99 41.00 -7.37
N GLY A 24 2.85 40.39 -7.03
CA GLY A 24 2.52 39.00 -7.39
C GLY A 24 3.45 37.93 -6.77
N ARG A 25 4.49 38.36 -6.05
CA ARG A 25 5.47 37.49 -5.39
C ARG A 25 4.87 36.70 -4.25
N ILE A 26 3.85 37.23 -3.56
CA ILE A 26 3.12 36.48 -2.53
C ILE A 26 2.32 35.34 -3.15
N THR A 27 1.72 35.53 -4.33
CA THR A 27 0.98 34.47 -5.02
C THR A 27 1.92 33.38 -5.51
N LEU A 28 3.10 33.71 -6.04
CA LEU A 28 4.11 32.72 -6.40
C LEU A 28 4.66 31.98 -5.17
N LEU A 29 4.98 32.69 -4.08
CA LEU A 29 5.39 32.07 -2.82
C LEU A 29 4.28 31.18 -2.23
N SER A 30 3.01 31.59 -2.33
CA SER A 30 1.89 30.79 -1.82
C SER A 30 1.65 29.56 -2.69
N VAL A 31 1.81 29.67 -4.00
CA VAL A 31 1.71 28.52 -4.92
C VAL A 31 2.86 27.55 -4.68
N SER A 32 4.11 28.02 -4.57
CA SER A 32 5.26 27.15 -4.26
C SER A 32 5.13 26.49 -2.90
N LEU A 33 4.65 27.21 -1.89
CA LEU A 33 4.37 26.65 -0.56
C LEU A 33 3.25 25.61 -0.60
N PHE A 34 2.18 25.88 -1.35
CA PHE A 34 1.06 24.95 -1.50
C PHE A 34 1.49 23.66 -2.20
N MET A 35 2.30 23.75 -3.27
CA MET A 35 2.83 22.57 -3.95
C MET A 35 3.79 21.75 -3.05
N MET A 36 4.58 22.43 -2.21
CA MET A 36 5.42 21.77 -1.23
C MET A 36 4.59 21.07 -0.15
N LEU A 37 3.51 21.71 0.30
CA LEU A 37 2.58 21.16 1.27
C LEU A 37 1.85 19.93 0.70
N ASP A 38 1.30 20.01 -0.52
CA ASP A 38 0.63 18.89 -1.17
C ASP A 38 1.56 17.68 -1.31
N ARG A 39 2.82 17.92 -1.71
CA ARG A 39 3.82 16.87 -1.80
C ARG A 39 4.13 16.23 -0.44
N LEU A 40 4.33 17.04 0.59
CA LEU A 40 4.56 16.57 1.96
C LEU A 40 3.35 15.82 2.53
N LEU A 41 2.14 16.27 2.22
CA LEU A 41 0.90 15.64 2.69
C LEU A 41 0.70 14.28 2.01
N ALA A 42 0.95 14.18 0.71
CA ALA A 42 0.90 12.93 -0.03
C ALA A 42 1.97 11.92 0.43
N GLU A 43 3.19 12.40 0.70
CA GLU A 43 4.27 11.57 1.25
C GLU A 43 3.94 11.09 2.67
N PHE A 44 3.38 11.97 3.50
CA PHE A 44 2.89 11.62 4.84
C PHE A 44 1.77 10.59 4.79
N GLU A 45 0.76 10.78 3.93
CA GLU A 45 -0.36 9.87 3.77
C GLU A 45 0.13 8.49 3.29
N LEU A 46 1.02 8.47 2.31
CA LEU A 46 1.65 7.24 1.83
C LEU A 46 2.40 6.53 2.95
N CYS A 47 3.24 7.24 3.72
CA CYS A 47 3.97 6.65 4.86
C CYS A 47 3.03 6.15 5.97
N TYR A 48 1.97 6.89 6.27
CA TYR A 48 0.97 6.51 7.28
C TYR A 48 0.22 5.24 6.88
N VAL A 49 -0.27 5.18 5.64
CA VAL A 49 -0.94 3.99 5.09
C VAL A 49 0.04 2.82 5.03
N SER A 50 1.28 3.06 4.59
CA SER A 50 2.31 2.02 4.49
C SER A 50 2.76 1.47 5.85
N ALA A 51 2.65 2.27 6.91
CA ALA A 51 2.92 1.81 8.27
C ALA A 51 1.74 1.02 8.87
N MET A 52 0.51 1.25 8.41
CA MET A 52 -0.68 0.55 8.88
C MET A 52 -0.99 -0.74 8.11
N VAL A 53 -0.61 -0.78 6.83
CA VAL A 53 -0.81 -1.93 5.94
C VAL A 53 0.50 -2.18 5.20
N PRO A 54 1.07 -3.39 5.25
CA PRO A 54 2.27 -3.70 4.49
C PRO A 54 1.99 -3.47 3.00
N VAL A 55 2.69 -2.51 2.40
CA VAL A 55 2.61 -2.24 0.96
C VAL A 55 3.47 -3.27 0.27
N LYS A 56 2.81 -4.28 -0.30
CA LYS A 56 3.47 -5.28 -1.12
C LYS A 56 3.85 -4.66 -2.46
N SER A 57 5.05 -4.99 -2.91
CA SER A 57 5.50 -4.75 -4.27
C SER A 57 4.63 -5.52 -5.27
N VAL A 58 4.70 -5.10 -6.54
CA VAL A 58 4.01 -5.79 -7.65
C VAL A 58 4.43 -7.27 -7.71
N HIS A 59 5.71 -7.55 -7.42
CA HIS A 59 6.24 -8.91 -7.41
C HIS A 59 5.63 -9.77 -6.30
N GLU A 60 5.53 -9.24 -5.08
CA GLU A 60 4.89 -9.94 -3.96
C GLU A 60 3.41 -10.23 -4.22
N TYR A 61 2.70 -9.33 -4.91
CA TYR A 61 1.32 -9.58 -5.34
C TYR A 61 1.23 -10.71 -6.38
N GLN A 62 2.17 -10.78 -7.32
CA GLN A 62 2.22 -11.85 -8.32
C GLN A 62 2.47 -13.20 -7.65
N LEU A 63 3.45 -13.29 -6.76
CA LEU A 63 3.71 -14.52 -6.01
C LEU A 63 2.52 -14.95 -5.17
N GLN A 64 1.87 -14.00 -4.49
CA GLN A 64 0.66 -14.31 -3.73
C GLN A 64 -0.45 -14.82 -4.64
N GLN A 65 -0.63 -14.24 -5.82
CA GLN A 65 -1.62 -14.67 -6.80
C GLN A 65 -1.34 -16.11 -7.28
N ASP A 66 -0.09 -16.44 -7.56
CA ASP A 66 0.28 -17.78 -8.02
C ASP A 66 0.00 -18.84 -6.95
N VAL A 67 0.24 -18.52 -5.67
CA VAL A 67 -0.13 -19.38 -4.55
C VAL A 67 -1.65 -19.56 -4.45
N VAL A 68 -2.44 -18.51 -4.68
CA VAL A 68 -3.92 -18.60 -4.70
C VAL A 68 -4.42 -19.47 -5.84
N VAL A 69 -3.77 -19.40 -7.01
CA VAL A 69 -4.07 -20.28 -8.15
C VAL A 69 -3.79 -21.73 -7.78
N LEU A 70 -2.64 -22.03 -7.17
CA LEU A 70 -2.28 -23.37 -6.69
C LEU A 70 -3.32 -23.94 -5.70
N PHE A 71 -3.87 -23.09 -4.82
CA PHE A 71 -4.92 -23.50 -3.88
C PHE A 71 -6.19 -23.91 -4.63
N SER A 72 -6.56 -23.12 -5.64
CA SER A 72 -7.74 -23.37 -6.47
C SER A 72 -7.59 -24.64 -7.30
N GLU A 73 -6.42 -24.88 -7.88
CA GLU A 73 -6.11 -26.13 -8.60
C GLU A 73 -6.14 -27.35 -7.69
N THR A 74 -5.63 -27.21 -6.47
CA THR A 74 -5.66 -28.28 -5.47
C THR A 74 -7.10 -28.62 -5.06
N LEU A 75 -7.94 -27.61 -4.86
CA LEU A 75 -9.36 -27.79 -4.58
C LEU A 75 -10.09 -28.48 -5.74
N GLN A 76 -9.88 -28.01 -6.98
CA GLN A 76 -10.46 -28.64 -8.16
C GLN A 76 -10.00 -30.08 -8.34
N ARG A 77 -8.74 -30.40 -8.03
CA ARG A 77 -8.23 -31.77 -8.06
C ARG A 77 -8.92 -32.64 -7.01
N ALA A 78 -9.08 -32.15 -5.78
CA ALA A 78 -9.76 -32.88 -4.72
C ALA A 78 -11.24 -33.15 -5.04
N LEU A 79 -11.94 -32.19 -5.66
CA LEU A 79 -13.30 -32.39 -6.18
C LEU A 79 -13.36 -33.44 -7.29
N ARG A 80 -12.43 -33.41 -8.25
CA ARG A 80 -12.34 -34.41 -9.33
C ARG A 80 -12.05 -35.82 -8.84
N LEU A 81 -11.34 -35.96 -7.72
CA LEU A 81 -11.04 -37.24 -7.09
C LEU A 81 -12.14 -37.69 -6.11
N GLU A 82 -13.25 -36.95 -6.03
CA GLU A 82 -14.38 -37.21 -5.13
C GLU A 82 -13.99 -37.26 -3.64
N LEU A 83 -12.86 -36.63 -3.28
CA LEU A 83 -12.43 -36.48 -1.88
C LEU A 83 -13.26 -35.42 -1.14
N LEU A 84 -13.87 -34.52 -1.90
CA LEU A 84 -14.69 -33.41 -1.44
C LEU A 84 -15.95 -33.33 -2.30
N THR A 85 -17.05 -32.85 -1.73
CA THR A 85 -18.28 -32.56 -2.48
C THR A 85 -18.42 -31.07 -2.70
N GLN A 86 -19.06 -30.67 -3.80
CA GLN A 86 -19.29 -29.27 -4.11
C GLN A 86 -20.06 -28.55 -2.98
N GLU A 87 -20.98 -29.26 -2.32
CA GLU A 87 -21.73 -28.76 -1.17
C GLU A 87 -20.84 -28.31 -0.01
N THR A 88 -19.78 -29.05 0.31
CA THR A 88 -18.84 -28.65 1.39
C THR A 88 -18.04 -27.40 1.05
N VAL A 89 -17.81 -27.15 -0.25
CA VAL A 89 -17.15 -25.93 -0.73
C VAL A 89 -18.12 -24.75 -0.66
N ASP A 90 -19.35 -24.94 -1.13
CA ASP A 90 -20.37 -23.90 -1.16
C ASP A 90 -20.82 -23.47 0.25
N GLN A 91 -20.74 -24.38 1.23
CA GLN A 91 -21.01 -24.12 2.64
C GLN A 91 -19.86 -23.41 3.37
N TYR A 92 -18.73 -23.15 2.72
CA TYR A 92 -17.54 -22.58 3.34
C TYR A 92 -17.13 -23.33 4.62
N ASP A 93 -17.09 -24.66 4.56
CA ASP A 93 -16.72 -25.46 5.73
C ASP A 93 -15.36 -24.99 6.29
N PRO A 94 -15.31 -24.51 7.55
CA PRO A 94 -14.08 -24.02 8.15
C PRO A 94 -12.95 -25.07 8.11
N ALA A 95 -13.27 -26.35 8.27
CA ALA A 95 -12.27 -27.42 8.22
C ALA A 95 -11.61 -27.49 6.84
N LEU A 96 -12.40 -27.36 5.78
CA LEU A 96 -11.94 -27.30 4.39
C LEU A 96 -11.13 -26.03 4.12
N MET A 97 -11.59 -24.88 4.59
CA MET A 97 -10.89 -23.59 4.44
C MET A 97 -9.48 -23.60 5.06
N PHE A 98 -9.27 -24.35 6.15
CA PHE A 98 -7.94 -24.53 6.74
C PHE A 98 -7.11 -25.64 6.07
N THR A 99 -7.77 -26.68 5.56
CA THR A 99 -7.08 -27.87 5.04
C THR A 99 -6.60 -27.67 3.61
N ILE A 100 -7.36 -26.95 2.77
CA ILE A 100 -7.01 -26.70 1.37
C ILE A 100 -5.66 -25.97 1.23
N PRO A 101 -5.38 -24.87 1.95
CA PRO A 101 -4.06 -24.23 1.91
C PRO A 101 -2.92 -25.20 2.29
N ARG A 102 -3.11 -26.05 3.30
CA ARG A 102 -2.10 -27.00 3.76
C ARG A 102 -1.82 -28.08 2.72
N LEU A 103 -2.88 -28.65 2.15
CA LEU A 103 -2.77 -29.63 1.08
C LEU A 103 -2.11 -29.01 -0.16
N ALA A 104 -2.46 -27.77 -0.49
CA ALA A 104 -1.94 -27.06 -1.64
C ALA A 104 -0.44 -26.79 -1.53
N ILE A 105 0.06 -26.49 -0.33
CA ILE A 105 1.50 -26.37 -0.08
C ILE A 105 2.19 -27.73 -0.32
N VAL A 106 1.62 -28.82 0.19
CA VAL A 106 2.18 -30.16 0.01
C VAL A 106 2.17 -30.58 -1.46
N THR A 107 1.09 -30.32 -2.20
CA THR A 107 1.03 -30.59 -3.65
C THR A 107 1.96 -29.69 -4.44
N GLY A 108 2.09 -28.41 -4.08
CA GLY A 108 3.05 -27.51 -4.72
C GLY A 108 4.49 -28.00 -4.56
N LEU A 109 4.86 -28.52 -3.39
CA LEU A 109 6.21 -29.02 -3.16
C LEU A 109 6.48 -30.40 -3.78
N LEU A 110 5.50 -31.32 -3.76
CA LEU A 110 5.70 -32.72 -4.21
C LEU A 110 5.31 -32.98 -5.67
N VAL A 111 4.35 -32.24 -6.21
CA VAL A 111 3.77 -32.49 -7.54
C VAL A 111 4.22 -31.45 -8.55
N PHE A 112 4.49 -30.22 -8.11
CA PHE A 112 4.89 -29.10 -8.96
C PHE A 112 6.18 -28.44 -8.45
N PRO A 113 7.33 -29.15 -8.47
CA PRO A 113 8.58 -28.66 -7.90
C PRO A 113 9.11 -27.38 -8.55
N GLU A 114 8.69 -27.08 -9.79
CA GLU A 114 8.98 -25.84 -10.55
C GLU A 114 7.88 -24.77 -10.41
N GLY A 115 6.94 -24.97 -9.48
CA GLY A 115 5.79 -24.09 -9.26
C GLY A 115 6.07 -22.88 -8.37
N PRO A 116 5.04 -22.15 -7.90
CA PRO A 116 5.20 -20.93 -7.10
C PRO A 116 5.86 -21.17 -5.73
N LEU A 117 6.05 -22.42 -5.33
CA LEU A 117 6.71 -22.81 -4.08
C LEU A 117 8.11 -23.42 -4.31
N SER A 118 8.69 -23.25 -5.51
CA SER A 118 10.02 -23.76 -5.86
C SER A 118 11.10 -23.20 -4.92
N LEU A 119 11.84 -24.11 -4.28
CA LEU A 119 12.90 -23.76 -3.32
C LEU A 119 14.20 -23.27 -4.00
N ASP A 120 14.33 -23.46 -5.31
CA ASP A 120 15.49 -23.04 -6.10
C ASP A 120 15.46 -21.54 -6.46
N SER A 121 14.33 -20.88 -6.20
CA SER A 121 14.20 -19.43 -6.34
C SER A 121 15.06 -18.73 -5.29
N SER A 122 15.91 -17.79 -5.73
CA SER A 122 16.74 -17.02 -4.81
C SER A 122 15.88 -16.39 -3.69
N PRO A 123 16.31 -16.41 -2.41
CA PRO A 123 15.51 -15.95 -1.27
C PRO A 123 15.13 -14.48 -1.32
N HIS A 124 15.73 -13.72 -2.24
CA HIS A 124 15.41 -12.32 -2.53
C HIS A 124 14.09 -12.12 -3.29
N ASN A 125 13.49 -13.18 -3.85
CA ASN A 125 12.18 -13.15 -4.49
C ASN A 125 11.04 -13.43 -3.49
N MET A 126 11.31 -13.92 -2.29
CA MET A 126 10.27 -14.29 -1.31
C MET A 126 9.99 -13.21 -0.25
N SER A 127 10.60 -12.03 -0.38
CA SER A 127 10.49 -10.90 0.56
C SER A 127 10.34 -9.57 -0.15
#